data_AF-A0A4V3JQZ5-F1
#
_entry.id   AF-A0A4V3JQZ5-F1
#
_cell.length_a   1.000
_cell.length_b   1.000
_cell.length_c   1.000
_cell.angle_alpha   90.00
_cell.angle_beta   90.00
_cell.angle_gamma   90.00
#
_symmetry.space_group_name_H-M   'P 1'
#
loop_
_entity.id
_entity.type
_entity.pdbx_description
1 polymer ?
#
loop_
_entity_poly.entity_id
_entity_poly.type
_entity_poly.pdbx_seq_one_letter_code
_entity_poly.pdbx_strand_id
1 'polypeptide(L)'
;MKPILYLLIFSFSLSLIGKTTLSYRERKKQFDQKINLLFDIRENLNLEEESGKNPLQAVRQNVEEAYRVGARAEMEKSLSLAEGEILFVARKLCSKMEDISADLYQKAQVSYYLVETDEKNSGKKMEWDTKEKISRYLGMAKTEKDHAKEFFLSGNYHMSLHTYKRSIIYSLLSLRTQGSDAPEGYTNAANSWAEPVWQSVNKQKLGTIQTN
;
A
#
# COMPACT_ATOMS: atom_id res chain seq x y z
N MET A 1 -41.79 10.46 32.71
CA MET A 1 -40.75 11.30 32.05
C MET A 1 -39.36 11.15 32.65
N LYS A 2 -39.17 11.15 33.98
CA LYS A 2 -37.85 11.01 34.62
C LYS A 2 -37.02 9.74 34.25
N PRO A 3 -37.59 8.52 34.13
CA PRO A 3 -36.77 7.32 33.87
C PRO A 3 -36.18 7.28 32.45
N ILE A 4 -36.87 7.85 31.46
CA ILE A 4 -36.39 7.93 30.07
C ILE A 4 -35.18 8.86 29.96
N LEU A 5 -35.18 9.96 30.73
CA LEU A 5 -34.06 10.89 30.78
C LEU A 5 -32.80 10.25 31.38
N TYR A 6 -32.95 9.47 32.46
CA TYR A 6 -31.83 8.74 33.06
C TYR A 6 -31.27 7.65 32.13
N LEU A 7 -32.14 7.00 31.35
CA LEU A 7 -31.74 5.97 30.39
C LEU A 7 -31.00 6.57 29.18
N LEU A 8 -31.38 7.77 28.74
CA LEU A 8 -30.65 8.54 27.72
C LEU A 8 -29.28 9.01 28.24
N ILE A 9 -29.22 9.53 29.47
CA ILE A 9 -27.95 9.94 30.09
C ILE A 9 -27.01 8.74 30.29
N PHE A 10 -27.54 7.60 30.73
CA PHE A 10 -26.78 6.36 30.91
C PHE A 10 -26.30 5.78 29.57
N SER A 11 -27.14 5.80 28.54
CA SER A 11 -26.74 5.40 27.18
C SER A 11 -25.66 6.32 26.59
N PHE A 12 -25.74 7.63 26.89
CA PHE A 12 -24.76 8.61 26.45
C PHE A 12 -23.44 8.51 27.22
N SER A 13 -23.47 8.17 28.52
CA SER A 13 -22.25 7.91 29.29
C SER A 13 -21.60 6.57 28.88
N LEU A 14 -22.39 5.53 28.57
CA LEU A 14 -21.85 4.28 28.02
C LEU A 14 -21.22 4.46 26.64
N SER A 15 -21.77 5.33 25.77
CA SER A 15 -21.19 5.60 24.45
C SER A 15 -19.88 6.39 24.52
N LEU A 16 -19.69 7.20 25.57
CA LEU A 16 -18.42 7.86 25.89
C LEU A 16 -17.34 6.88 26.39
N ILE A 17 -17.75 5.82 27.11
CA ILE A 17 -16.84 4.79 27.66
C ILE A 17 -16.52 3.70 26.61
N GLY A 18 -17.37 3.55 25.59
CA GLY A 18 -17.23 2.55 24.52
C GLY A 18 -16.12 2.81 23.48
N LYS A 19 -15.30 3.85 23.64
CA LYS A 19 -14.02 3.95 22.92
C LYS A 19 -12.99 3.17 23.73
N THR A 20 -12.84 1.89 23.41
CA THR A 20 -11.66 1.11 23.83
C THR A 20 -10.41 1.83 23.31
N THR A 21 -9.81 2.67 24.15
CA THR A 21 -8.50 3.26 23.88
C THR A 21 -7.54 2.09 23.81
N LEU A 22 -7.05 1.79 22.59
CA LEU A 22 -6.03 0.78 22.36
C LEU A 22 -4.91 0.92 23.38
N SER A 23 -4.43 -0.21 23.89
CA SER A 23 -3.29 -0.21 24.78
C SER A 23 -2.07 0.41 24.08
N TYR A 24 -1.15 0.99 24.85
CA TYR A 24 0.12 1.50 24.32
C TYR A 24 0.81 0.49 23.39
N ARG A 25 0.82 -0.79 23.78
CA ARG A 25 1.43 -1.88 23.00
C ARG A 25 0.78 -2.04 21.62
N GLU A 26 -0.55 -1.98 21.56
CA GLU A 26 -1.29 -2.10 20.30
C GLU A 26 -1.06 -0.87 19.41
N ARG A 27 -1.08 0.32 20.01
CA ARG A 27 -0.77 1.57 19.31
C ARG A 27 0.65 1.56 18.75
N LYS A 28 1.64 1.16 19.54
CA LYS A 28 3.03 1.02 19.08
C LYS A 28 3.14 0.01 17.94
N LYS A 29 2.47 -1.15 18.04
CA LYS A 29 2.45 -2.14 16.95
C LYS A 29 1.87 -1.55 15.66
N GLN A 30 0.77 -0.80 15.75
CA GLN A 30 0.18 -0.14 14.59
C GLN A 30 1.09 0.95 14.02
N PHE A 31 1.75 1.72 14.89
CA PHE A 31 2.77 2.70 14.51
C PHE A 31 3.91 2.03 13.74
N ASP A 32 4.48 0.95 14.27
CA ASP A 32 5.59 0.20 13.65
C ASP A 32 5.18 -0.34 12.27
N GLN A 33 3.95 -0.86 12.14
CA GLN A 33 3.42 -1.33 10.84
C GLN A 33 3.27 -0.18 9.83
N LYS A 34 2.71 0.96 10.26
CA LYS A 34 2.52 2.13 9.40
C LYS A 34 3.85 2.74 8.95
N ILE A 35 4.80 2.90 9.87
CA ILE A 35 6.10 3.52 9.53
C ILE A 35 6.93 2.64 8.61
N ASN A 36 6.90 1.32 8.80
CA ASN A 36 7.60 0.38 7.93
C ASN A 36 7.03 0.41 6.51
N LEU A 37 5.71 0.56 6.35
CA LEU A 37 5.12 0.75 5.02
C LEU A 37 5.63 2.03 4.34
N LEU A 38 5.74 3.14 5.08
CA LEU A 38 6.26 4.40 4.53
C LEU A 38 7.71 4.25 4.06
N PHE A 39 8.55 3.56 4.83
CA PHE A 39 9.93 3.27 4.44
C PHE A 39 10.01 2.36 3.21
N ASP A 40 9.28 1.25 3.22
CA ASP A 40 9.23 0.30 2.10
C ASP A 40 8.80 0.99 0.79
N ILE A 41 7.78 1.85 0.84
CA ILE A 41 7.33 2.61 -0.35
C ILE A 41 8.42 3.56 -0.84
N ARG A 42 9.03 4.34 0.06
CA ARG A 42 10.06 5.32 -0.32
C ARG A 42 11.30 4.65 -0.90
N GLU A 43 11.77 3.59 -0.26
CA GLU A 43 12.95 2.85 -0.70
C GLU A 43 12.76 2.24 -2.10
N ASN A 44 11.64 1.54 -2.32
CA ASN A 44 11.43 0.81 -3.57
C ASN A 44 11.03 1.69 -4.76
N LEU A 45 10.55 2.91 -4.49
CA LEU A 45 10.23 3.90 -5.52
C LEU A 45 11.26 5.03 -5.58
N ASN A 46 12.39 4.90 -4.86
CA ASN A 46 13.46 5.90 -4.77
C ASN A 46 12.93 7.33 -4.48
N LEU A 47 11.94 7.43 -3.61
CA LEU A 47 11.31 8.71 -3.27
C LEU A 47 12.16 9.42 -2.22
N GLU A 48 12.58 10.64 -2.55
CA GLU A 48 13.27 11.50 -1.59
C GLU A 48 12.39 11.75 -0.36
N GLU A 49 13.04 11.75 0.80
CA GLU A 49 12.41 12.19 2.03
C GLU A 49 12.09 13.68 1.90
N GLU A 50 10.82 14.04 2.00
CA GLU A 50 10.43 15.44 2.01
C GLU A 50 11.12 16.17 3.16
N SER A 51 11.68 17.34 2.86
CA SER A 51 12.18 18.29 3.84
C SER A 51 11.05 18.73 4.78
N GLY A 52 10.93 18.02 5.90
CA GLY A 52 9.99 18.28 6.98
C GLY A 52 10.71 18.66 8.28
N LYS A 53 9.95 19.06 9.31
CA LYS A 53 10.50 19.36 10.64
C LYS A 53 11.17 18.15 11.29
N ASN A 54 10.67 16.94 11.04
CA ASN A 54 11.18 15.70 11.63
C ASN A 54 11.30 14.61 10.53
N PRO A 55 12.52 14.14 10.22
CA PRO A 55 12.72 12.96 9.37
C PRO A 55 12.00 11.73 9.93
N LEU A 56 11.43 10.86 9.09
CA LEU A 56 10.74 9.64 9.54
C LEU A 56 11.66 8.75 10.40
N GLN A 57 12.95 8.73 10.07
CA GLN A 57 13.95 7.99 10.84
C GLN A 57 14.08 8.54 12.27
N ALA A 58 14.09 9.87 12.43
CA ALA A 58 14.12 10.52 13.73
C ALA A 58 12.80 10.25 14.51
N VAL A 59 11.65 10.29 13.82
CA VAL A 59 10.35 9.95 14.43
C VAL A 59 10.36 8.53 14.99
N ARG A 60 10.87 7.55 14.22
CA ARG A 60 11.02 6.16 14.67
C ARG A 60 11.94 6.06 15.89
N GLN A 61 13.11 6.70 15.83
CA GLN A 61 14.10 6.67 16.90
C GLN A 61 13.56 7.26 18.20
N ASN A 62 12.85 8.39 18.14
CA ASN A 62 12.26 9.05 19.30
C ASN A 62 11.21 8.16 20.01
N VAL A 63 10.44 7.37 19.27
CA VAL A 63 9.48 6.41 19.85
C VAL A 63 10.21 5.23 20.49
N GLU A 64 11.23 4.69 19.85
CA GLU A 64 12.02 3.58 20.38
C GLU A 64 12.81 3.98 21.63
N GLU A 65 13.40 5.17 21.65
CA GLU A 65 14.13 5.70 22.81
C GLU A 65 13.18 5.93 23.98
N ALA A 66 12.04 6.61 23.76
CA ALA A 66 11.03 6.79 24.79
C ALA A 66 10.51 5.44 25.33
N TYR A 67 10.36 4.43 24.47
CA TYR A 67 9.95 3.09 24.88
C TYR A 67 10.97 2.37 25.77
N ARG A 68 12.28 2.60 25.57
CA ARG A 68 13.36 1.93 26.30
C ARG A 68 13.66 2.55 27.66
N VAL A 69 13.72 3.88 27.71
CA VAL A 69 14.25 4.61 28.89
C VAL A 69 13.30 5.65 29.45
N GLY A 70 12.20 5.95 28.77
CA GLY A 70 11.27 7.02 29.15
C GLY A 70 10.30 6.63 30.26
N ALA A 71 9.83 7.64 30.99
CA ALA A 71 8.71 7.46 31.91
C ALA A 71 7.41 7.18 31.14
N ARG A 72 6.43 6.53 31.77
CA ARG A 72 5.15 6.18 31.12
C ARG A 72 4.46 7.37 30.43
N ALA A 73 4.50 8.55 31.04
CA ALA A 73 3.93 9.76 30.45
C ALA A 73 4.68 10.22 29.18
N GLU A 74 5.99 10.05 29.15
CA GLU A 74 6.84 10.39 28.00
C GLU A 74 6.65 9.39 26.85
N MET A 75 6.50 8.10 27.16
CA MET A 75 6.16 7.06 26.19
C MET A 75 4.85 7.41 25.45
N GLU A 76 3.78 7.68 26.20
CA GLU A 76 2.47 8.02 25.64
C GLU A 76 2.50 9.31 24.81
N LYS A 77 3.21 10.33 25.30
CA LYS A 77 3.38 11.60 24.59
C LYS A 77 4.16 11.42 23.29
N SER A 78 5.31 10.73 23.34
CA SER A 78 6.16 10.49 22.17
C SER A 78 5.40 9.72 21.09
N LEU A 79 4.71 8.64 21.46
CA LEU A 79 3.91 7.85 20.54
C LEU A 79 2.77 8.67 19.91
N SER A 80 2.06 9.48 20.71
CA SER A 80 0.94 10.30 20.21
C SER A 80 1.40 11.35 19.20
N LEU A 81 2.54 11.99 19.43
CA LEU A 81 3.13 12.93 18.47
C LEU A 81 3.55 12.21 17.19
N ALA A 82 4.21 11.05 17.32
CA ALA A 82 4.70 10.27 16.21
C ALA A 82 3.56 9.71 15.33
N GLU A 83 2.43 9.32 15.91
CA GLU A 83 1.23 8.92 15.18
C GLU A 83 0.67 10.07 14.32
N GLY A 84 0.68 11.30 14.83
CA GLY A 84 0.28 12.49 14.09
C GLY A 84 1.21 12.78 12.90
N GLU A 85 2.52 12.68 13.11
CA GLU A 85 3.53 12.85 12.05
C GLU A 85 3.38 11.79 10.95
N ILE A 86 3.21 10.51 11.30
CA ILE A 86 2.96 9.44 10.33
C ILE A 86 1.71 9.71 9.52
N LEU A 87 0.63 10.17 10.16
CA LEU A 87 -0.63 10.46 9.46
C LEU A 87 -0.44 11.55 8.41
N PHE A 88 0.29 12.62 8.77
CA PHE A 88 0.61 13.71 7.86
C PHE A 88 1.46 13.24 6.68
N VAL A 89 2.52 12.47 6.94
CA VAL A 89 3.40 11.94 5.89
C VAL A 89 2.66 10.94 5.00
N ALA A 90 1.85 10.04 5.58
CA ALA A 90 1.07 9.06 4.83
C ALA A 90 0.09 9.74 3.87
N ARG A 91 -0.61 10.80 4.31
CA ARG A 91 -1.53 11.56 3.46
C ARG A 91 -0.83 12.14 2.24
N LYS A 92 0.35 12.75 2.42
CA LYS A 92 1.13 13.30 1.30
C LYS A 92 1.63 12.21 0.36
N LEU A 93 2.11 11.11 0.94
CA LEU A 93 2.60 9.97 0.16
C LEU A 93 1.48 9.34 -0.67
N CYS A 94 0.23 9.32 -0.19
CA CYS A 94 -0.93 8.88 -0.98
C CYS A 94 -1.08 9.66 -2.29
N SER A 95 -0.92 10.99 -2.27
CA SER A 95 -1.01 11.80 -3.50
C SER A 95 0.09 11.42 -4.49
N LYS A 96 1.33 11.24 -4.04
CA LYS A 96 2.43 10.76 -4.89
C LYS A 96 2.15 9.36 -5.44
N MET A 97 1.66 8.46 -4.59
CA MET A 97 1.33 7.09 -4.98
C MET A 97 0.18 7.04 -5.99
N GLU A 98 -0.76 7.97 -5.94
CA GLU A 98 -1.82 8.10 -6.95
C GLU A 98 -1.22 8.36 -8.33
N ASP A 99 -0.36 9.37 -8.44
CA ASP A 99 0.28 9.75 -9.70
C ASP A 99 1.15 8.61 -10.25
N ILE A 100 1.97 8.01 -9.37
CA ILE A 100 2.87 6.90 -9.71
C ILE A 100 2.07 5.67 -10.19
N SER A 101 1.01 5.31 -9.46
CA SER A 101 0.17 4.17 -9.85
C SER A 101 -0.58 4.41 -11.16
N ALA A 102 -1.01 5.65 -11.42
CA ALA A 102 -1.65 6.02 -12.67
C ALA A 102 -0.68 5.99 -13.85
N ASP A 103 0.52 6.56 -13.71
CA ASP A 103 1.59 6.54 -14.72
C ASP A 103 1.96 5.10 -15.09
N LEU A 104 2.21 4.25 -14.09
CA LEU A 104 2.64 2.88 -14.33
C LEU A 104 1.53 2.02 -14.94
N TYR A 105 0.28 2.21 -14.51
CA TYR A 105 -0.88 1.59 -15.13
C TYR A 105 -1.00 1.99 -16.61
N GLN A 106 -0.87 3.29 -16.91
CA GLN A 106 -0.95 3.79 -18.28
C GLN A 106 0.17 3.21 -19.15
N LYS A 107 1.41 3.16 -18.65
CA LYS A 107 2.54 2.53 -19.35
C LYS A 107 2.27 1.04 -19.64
N ALA A 108 1.76 0.30 -18.66
CA ALA A 108 1.40 -1.11 -18.83
C ALA A 108 0.28 -1.32 -19.86
N GLN A 109 -0.72 -0.43 -19.88
CA GLN A 109 -1.83 -0.47 -20.82
C GLN A 109 -1.40 -0.11 -22.24
N VAL A 110 -0.58 0.93 -22.41
CA VAL A 110 -0.03 1.34 -23.71
C VAL A 110 0.86 0.24 -24.28
N SER A 111 1.73 -0.35 -23.46
CA SER A 111 2.56 -1.49 -23.86
C SER A 111 1.71 -2.64 -24.38
N TYR A 112 0.62 -2.98 -23.68
CA TYR A 112 -0.26 -4.06 -24.12
C TYR A 112 -0.96 -3.75 -25.44
N TYR A 113 -1.41 -2.51 -25.64
CA TYR A 113 -2.00 -2.07 -26.90
C TYR A 113 -1.02 -2.15 -28.08
N LEU A 114 0.26 -1.81 -27.84
CA LEU A 114 1.31 -1.94 -28.85
C LEU A 114 1.51 -3.42 -29.23
N VAL A 115 1.58 -4.30 -28.23
CA VAL A 115 1.68 -5.75 -28.48
C VAL A 115 0.50 -6.26 -29.29
N GLU A 116 -0.75 -5.89 -28.95
CA GLU A 116 -1.94 -6.29 -29.73
C GLU A 116 -1.93 -5.73 -31.17
N THR A 117 -1.32 -4.58 -31.39
CA THR A 117 -1.18 -3.97 -32.71
C THR A 117 -0.12 -4.71 -33.54
N ASP A 118 1.00 -5.06 -32.92
CA ASP A 118 2.07 -5.84 -33.54
C ASP A 118 1.61 -7.27 -33.88
N GLU A 119 0.77 -7.90 -33.06
CA GLU A 119 0.15 -9.20 -33.38
C GLU A 119 -0.67 -9.13 -34.68
N LYS A 120 -1.45 -8.06 -34.86
CA LYS A 120 -2.29 -7.85 -36.06
C LYS A 120 -1.44 -7.63 -37.31
N ASN A 121 -0.30 -6.96 -37.16
CA ASN A 121 0.58 -6.61 -38.29
C ASN A 121 1.57 -7.72 -38.65
N SER A 122 2.08 -8.48 -37.67
CA SER A 122 3.12 -9.49 -37.86
C SER A 122 2.58 -10.92 -38.10
N GLY A 123 1.31 -11.17 -37.79
CA GLY A 123 0.69 -12.49 -37.87
C GLY A 123 1.13 -13.47 -36.77
N LYS A 124 2.10 -13.10 -35.92
CA LYS A 124 2.52 -13.88 -34.76
C LYS A 124 1.56 -13.58 -33.60
N LYS A 125 0.71 -14.54 -33.27
CA LYS A 125 -0.24 -14.44 -32.17
C LYS A 125 0.41 -14.85 -30.85
N MET A 126 0.12 -14.09 -29.81
CA MET A 126 0.33 -14.40 -28.41
C MET A 126 -0.62 -15.52 -28.00
N GLU A 127 -0.11 -16.41 -27.14
CA GLU A 127 -0.92 -17.44 -26.52
C GLU A 127 -2.10 -16.84 -25.73
N TRP A 128 -3.27 -17.44 -25.87
CA TRP A 128 -4.51 -16.95 -25.26
C TRP A 128 -4.39 -16.82 -23.73
N ASP A 129 -3.78 -17.81 -23.07
CA ASP A 129 -3.52 -17.80 -21.63
C ASP A 129 -2.69 -16.57 -21.18
N THR A 130 -1.73 -16.16 -22.01
CA THR A 130 -0.86 -15.00 -21.73
C THR A 130 -1.67 -13.72 -21.86
N LYS A 131 -2.50 -13.62 -22.90
CA LYS A 131 -3.39 -12.49 -23.14
C LYS A 131 -4.41 -12.32 -22.02
N GLU A 132 -5.03 -13.41 -21.57
CA GLU A 132 -5.96 -13.41 -20.44
C GLU A 132 -5.26 -12.96 -19.14
N LYS A 133 -4.05 -13.47 -18.89
CA LYS A 133 -3.25 -13.11 -17.72
C LYS A 133 -2.89 -11.63 -17.69
N ILE A 134 -2.48 -11.06 -18.83
CA ILE A 134 -2.20 -9.61 -18.97
C ILE A 134 -3.46 -8.79 -18.68
N SER A 135 -4.58 -9.13 -19.33
CA SER A 135 -5.86 -8.45 -19.15
C SER A 135 -6.32 -8.49 -17.69
N ARG A 136 -6.16 -9.64 -17.02
CA ARG A 136 -6.48 -9.80 -15.60
C ARG A 136 -5.63 -8.90 -14.70
N TYR A 137 -4.32 -8.83 -14.93
CA TYR A 137 -3.46 -7.93 -14.17
C TYR A 137 -3.81 -6.46 -14.39
N LEU A 138 -4.08 -6.03 -15.63
CA LEU A 138 -4.53 -4.67 -15.92
C LEU A 138 -5.87 -4.36 -15.24
N GLY A 139 -6.82 -5.30 -15.25
CA GLY A 139 -8.09 -5.18 -14.55
C GLY A 139 -7.91 -4.99 -13.05
N MET A 140 -7.09 -5.83 -12.41
CA MET A 140 -6.78 -5.70 -10.97
C MET A 140 -6.05 -4.39 -10.67
N ALA A 141 -5.09 -3.98 -11.49
CA ALA A 141 -4.36 -2.73 -11.32
C ALA A 141 -5.31 -1.52 -11.29
N LYS A 142 -6.27 -1.48 -12.23
CA LYS A 142 -7.29 -0.43 -12.30
C LYS A 142 -8.17 -0.43 -11.05
N THR A 143 -8.74 -1.58 -10.68
CA THR A 143 -9.64 -1.71 -9.53
C THR A 143 -8.96 -1.32 -8.22
N GLU A 144 -7.73 -1.76 -7.99
CA GLU A 144 -6.95 -1.37 -6.81
C GLU A 144 -6.68 0.14 -6.77
N LYS A 145 -6.31 0.74 -7.91
CA LYS A 145 -6.12 2.19 -7.98
C LYS A 145 -7.39 2.94 -7.61
N ASP A 146 -8.55 2.49 -8.10
CA ASP A 146 -9.83 3.15 -7.85
C ASP A 146 -10.26 2.99 -6.38
N HIS A 147 -10.11 1.80 -5.78
CA HIS A 147 -10.33 1.58 -4.34
C HIS A 147 -9.36 2.39 -3.45
N ALA A 148 -8.13 2.60 -3.89
CA ALA A 148 -7.15 3.35 -3.11
C ALA A 148 -7.59 4.81 -2.92
N LYS A 149 -8.30 5.39 -3.90
CA LYS A 149 -8.91 6.71 -3.80
C LYS A 149 -10.05 6.73 -2.79
N GLU A 150 -10.89 5.70 -2.74
CA GLU A 150 -11.95 5.59 -1.74
C GLU A 150 -11.39 5.53 -0.31
N PHE A 151 -10.30 4.77 -0.10
CA PHE A 151 -9.59 4.76 1.18
C PHE A 151 -8.97 6.12 1.52
N PHE A 152 -8.45 6.84 0.53
CA PHE A 152 -7.94 8.19 0.73
C PHE A 152 -9.05 9.15 1.19
N LEU A 153 -10.20 9.13 0.52
CA LEU A 153 -11.35 9.99 0.84
C LEU A 153 -11.94 9.69 2.24
N SER A 154 -11.89 8.43 2.69
CA SER A 154 -12.28 8.04 4.05
C SER A 154 -11.23 8.35 5.12
N GLY A 155 -10.09 8.94 4.75
CA GLY A 155 -8.99 9.25 5.67
C GLY A 155 -8.17 8.03 6.11
N ASN A 156 -8.41 6.84 5.52
CA ASN A 156 -7.65 5.64 5.78
C ASN A 156 -6.41 5.56 4.88
N TYR A 157 -5.45 6.46 5.12
CA TYR A 157 -4.24 6.57 4.31
C TYR A 157 -3.38 5.30 4.32
N HIS A 158 -3.39 4.54 5.42
CA HIS A 158 -2.65 3.29 5.49
C HIS A 158 -3.18 2.25 4.49
N MET A 159 -4.50 2.06 4.43
CA MET A 159 -5.11 1.18 3.44
C MET A 159 -4.98 1.74 2.03
N SER A 160 -5.11 3.05 1.84
CA SER A 160 -4.88 3.69 0.55
C SER A 160 -3.49 3.40 0.00
N LEU A 161 -2.43 3.58 0.81
CA LEU A 161 -1.04 3.27 0.42
C LEU A 161 -0.84 1.79 0.05
N HIS A 162 -1.35 0.85 0.86
CA HIS A 162 -1.29 -0.58 0.53
C HIS A 162 -1.98 -0.90 -0.80
N THR A 163 -3.11 -0.25 -1.05
CA THR A 163 -3.94 -0.49 -2.23
C THR A 163 -3.28 0.11 -3.49
N TYR A 164 -2.70 1.32 -3.41
CA TYR A 164 -1.86 1.85 -4.49
C TYR A 164 -0.64 0.98 -4.77
N LYS A 165 0.03 0.46 -3.73
CA LYS A 165 1.14 -0.49 -3.89
C LYS A 165 0.70 -1.75 -4.65
N ARG A 166 -0.49 -2.31 -4.36
CA ARG A 166 -1.03 -3.45 -5.14
C ARG A 166 -1.29 -3.08 -6.59
N SER A 167 -1.83 -1.90 -6.86
CA SER A 167 -2.02 -1.41 -8.24
C SER A 167 -0.70 -1.34 -9.03
N ILE A 168 0.37 -0.84 -8.39
CA ILE A 168 1.73 -0.81 -8.95
C ILE A 168 2.23 -2.24 -9.23
N ILE A 169 2.10 -3.15 -8.27
CA ILE A 169 2.50 -4.56 -8.43
C ILE A 169 1.80 -5.20 -9.64
N TYR A 170 0.48 -5.02 -9.76
CA TYR A 170 -0.26 -5.60 -10.88
C TYR A 170 0.12 -4.99 -12.23
N SER A 171 0.42 -3.68 -12.27
CA SER A 171 0.93 -3.03 -13.48
C SER A 171 2.29 -3.60 -13.91
N LEU A 172 3.19 -3.84 -12.95
CA LEU A 172 4.50 -4.46 -13.20
C LEU A 172 4.40 -5.93 -13.61
N LEU A 173 3.49 -6.69 -13.00
CA LEU A 173 3.21 -8.08 -13.39
C LEU A 173 2.63 -8.17 -14.81
N SER A 174 1.80 -7.20 -15.20
CA SER A 174 1.31 -7.07 -16.57
C SER A 174 2.46 -6.88 -17.55
N LEU A 175 3.33 -5.88 -17.33
CA LEU A 175 4.51 -5.61 -18.16
C LEU A 175 5.43 -6.82 -18.27
N ARG A 176 5.72 -7.47 -17.13
CA ARG A 176 6.55 -8.68 -17.09
C ARG A 176 5.92 -9.83 -17.90
N THR A 177 4.60 -9.98 -17.86
CA THR A 177 3.89 -11.01 -18.65
C THR A 177 3.94 -10.71 -20.15
N GLN A 178 3.97 -9.43 -20.53
CA GLN A 178 4.18 -9.00 -21.92
C GLN A 178 5.62 -9.22 -22.40
N GLY A 179 6.56 -9.58 -21.52
CA GLY A 179 7.99 -9.65 -21.82
C GLY A 179 8.68 -8.29 -21.86
N SER A 180 8.01 -7.24 -21.37
CA SER A 180 8.54 -5.88 -21.29
C SER A 180 9.37 -5.71 -20.01
N ASP A 181 10.45 -4.94 -20.11
CA ASP A 181 11.22 -4.52 -18.94
C ASP A 181 10.42 -3.58 -18.05
N ALA A 182 10.82 -3.51 -16.77
CA ALA A 182 10.27 -2.52 -15.86
C ALA A 182 10.66 -1.10 -16.34
N PRO A 183 9.73 -0.13 -16.37
CA PRO A 183 10.06 1.22 -16.80
C PRO A 183 11.11 1.85 -15.89
N GLU A 184 11.84 2.83 -16.42
CA GLU A 184 12.87 3.55 -15.67
C GLU A 184 12.32 4.12 -14.36
N GLY A 185 13.09 3.97 -13.27
CA GLY A 185 12.69 4.37 -11.92
C GLY A 185 11.91 3.31 -11.14
N TYR A 186 11.44 2.24 -11.79
CA TYR A 186 10.60 1.21 -11.16
C TYR A 186 11.28 -0.16 -10.96
N THR A 187 12.56 -0.28 -11.31
CA THR A 187 13.30 -1.55 -11.22
C THR A 187 13.33 -2.12 -9.80
N ASN A 188 13.51 -1.27 -8.78
CA ASN A 188 13.53 -1.71 -7.38
C ASN A 188 12.16 -2.27 -6.97
N ALA A 189 11.07 -1.53 -7.25
CA ALA A 189 9.71 -2.01 -7.03
C ALA A 189 9.38 -3.31 -7.79
N ALA A 190 9.85 -3.45 -9.03
CA ALA A 190 9.67 -4.68 -9.80
C ALA A 190 10.34 -5.88 -9.13
N ASN A 191 11.58 -5.71 -8.67
CA ASN A 191 12.36 -6.78 -8.05
C ASN A 191 11.89 -7.13 -6.63
N SER A 192 11.56 -6.12 -5.81
CA SER A 192 11.19 -6.33 -4.41
C SER A 192 9.73 -6.68 -4.22
N TRP A 193 8.83 -6.20 -5.08
CA TRP A 193 7.38 -6.37 -4.89
C TRP A 193 6.76 -7.31 -5.91
N ALA A 194 7.04 -7.14 -7.20
CA ALA A 194 6.39 -7.94 -8.25
C ALA A 194 7.05 -9.31 -8.43
N GLU A 195 8.37 -9.40 -8.43
CA GLU A 195 9.09 -10.65 -8.67
C GLU A 195 8.77 -11.78 -7.67
N PRO A 196 8.66 -11.53 -6.35
CA PRO A 196 8.27 -12.59 -5.41
C PRO A 196 6.86 -13.14 -5.71
N VAL A 197 5.94 -12.28 -6.15
CA VAL A 197 4.58 -12.69 -6.56
C VAL A 197 4.62 -13.47 -7.86
N TRP A 198 5.45 -13.07 -8.82
CA TRP A 198 5.64 -13.79 -10.07
C TRP A 198 6.18 -15.20 -9.84
N GLN A 199 7.21 -15.33 -8.99
CA GLN A 199 7.82 -16.61 -8.67
C GLN A 199 6.87 -17.54 -7.93
N SER A 200 6.07 -17.04 -6.99
CA SER A 200 5.13 -17.89 -6.24
C SER A 200 4.06 -18.48 -7.15
N VAL A 201 3.49 -17.68 -8.05
CA VAL A 201 2.48 -18.13 -9.03
C VAL A 201 3.05 -19.16 -10.01
N ASN A 202 4.29 -18.97 -10.47
CA ASN A 202 4.89 -19.90 -11.44
C ASN A 202 5.47 -21.17 -10.80
N LYS A 203 5.93 -21.12 -9.54
CA LYS A 203 6.33 -22.33 -8.78
C LYS A 203 5.14 -23.25 -8.49
N GLN A 204 3.96 -22.68 -8.21
CA GLN A 204 2.73 -23.46 -8.03
C GLN A 204 2.39 -24.28 -9.29
N LYS A 205 2.60 -23.73 -10.51
CA LYS A 205 2.37 -24.47 -11.77
C LYS A 205 3.27 -25.69 -11.94
N LEU A 206 4.54 -25.61 -11.51
CA LEU A 206 5.48 -26.74 -11.61
C LEU A 206 5.16 -27.87 -10.61
N GLY A 207 4.61 -27.54 -9.45
CA GLY A 207 4.21 -28.53 -8.44
C GLY A 207 2.95 -29.33 -8.79
N THR A 208 2.08 -28.80 -9.66
CA THR A 208 0.84 -29.48 -10.09
C THR A 208 1.00 -30.46 -11.26
N ILE A 209 2.17 -30.53 -11.91
CA ILE A 209 2.39 -31.41 -13.08
C ILE A 209 2.93 -32.80 -12.67
N GLN A 210 3.26 -33.03 -11.39
CA GLN A 210 3.61 -34.36 -10.88
C GLN A 210 2.53 -34.89 -9.94
N THR A 211 1.47 -35.45 -10.51
CA THR A 211 0.75 -36.64 -10.03
C THR A 211 -0.46 -36.88 -10.93
N ASN A 212 -0.29 -37.77 -11.90
CA ASN A 212 -1.28 -38.75 -12.35
C ASN A 212 -0.53 -39.85 -13.11
#